data_AF-A0A943H6H3-F1
#
_entry.id   AF-A0A943H6H3-F1
#
_cell.length_a   1.000
_cell.length_b   1.000
_cell.length_c   1.000
_cell.angle_alpha   90.00
_cell.angle_beta   90.00
_cell.angle_gamma   90.00
#
_symmetry.space_group_name_H-M   'P 1'
#
loop_
_entity.id
_entity.type
_entity.pdbx_description
1 polymer ?
#
loop_
_entity_poly.entity_id
_entity_poly.type
_entity_poly.pdbx_seq_one_letter_code
_entity_poly.pdbx_strand_id
1 'polypeptide(L)'
;MTFEEVKKAFFRYDGSLFAMAREEKEAYESYKLLNIPEEMAEAWKQELFFSLWEQLKESGSSELFNRMCNLSENRHSRENLLILKEALYKVNYTNPKVNAYICEAILGRKDLSERSGMIFLAYDLGEYEMAKELLQFIWKLATVQTSDKNVKSRLDRIIKKSYLISSKINYPTFPA
;
A
#
# COMPACT_ATOMS: atom_id res chain seq x y z
N MET A 1 11.38 25.40 12.89
CA MET A 1 10.74 25.34 11.56
C MET A 1 9.34 25.94 11.62
N THR A 2 8.86 26.47 10.51
CA THR A 2 7.47 26.94 10.34
C THR A 2 6.51 25.75 10.21
N PHE A 3 5.21 26.03 10.30
CA PHE A 3 4.14 25.04 10.12
C PHE A 3 4.22 24.34 8.75
N GLU A 4 4.43 25.10 7.68
CA GLU A 4 4.54 24.57 6.31
C GLU A 4 5.79 23.71 6.10
N GLU A 5 6.91 24.11 6.69
CA GLU A 5 8.15 23.31 6.64
C GLU A 5 7.99 21.97 7.35
N VAL A 6 7.31 21.97 8.50
CA VAL A 6 6.99 20.74 9.24
C VAL A 6 6.03 19.86 8.45
N LYS A 7 4.98 20.43 7.83
CA LYS A 7 4.06 19.69 6.96
C LYS A 7 4.79 19.05 5.78
N LYS A 8 5.72 19.78 5.16
CA LYS A 8 6.55 19.27 4.05
C LYS A 8 7.44 18.11 4.50
N ALA A 9 8.08 18.22 5.67
CA ALA A 9 8.84 17.11 6.24
C ALA A 9 7.95 15.91 6.55
N PHE A 10 6.77 16.14 7.14
CA PHE A 10 5.77 15.10 7.40
C PHE A 10 5.36 14.38 6.11
N PHE A 11 5.15 15.10 5.01
CA PHE A 11 4.85 14.52 3.70
C PHE A 11 6.01 13.73 3.10
N ARG A 12 7.24 14.21 3.27
CA ARG A 12 8.45 13.52 2.81
C ARG A 12 8.60 12.13 3.41
N TYR A 13 8.17 11.98 4.66
CA TYR A 13 8.24 10.72 5.41
C TYR A 13 6.90 9.97 5.48
N ASP A 14 5.98 10.22 4.54
CA ASP A 14 4.69 9.53 4.44
C ASP A 14 3.84 9.60 5.72
N GLY A 15 3.95 10.70 6.45
CA GLY A 15 3.27 10.89 7.73
C GLY A 15 3.79 10.02 8.88
N SER A 16 4.94 9.35 8.71
CA SER A 16 5.58 8.55 9.75
C SER A 16 6.42 9.42 10.67
N LEU A 17 5.90 9.71 11.87
CA LEU A 17 6.65 10.42 12.90
C LEU A 17 7.89 9.65 13.37
N PHE A 18 7.86 8.32 13.30
CA PHE A 18 9.03 7.50 13.61
C PHE A 18 10.16 7.71 12.59
N ALA A 19 9.84 7.66 11.29
CA ALA A 19 10.83 7.92 10.24
C ALA A 19 11.35 9.37 10.34
N MET A 20 10.46 10.33 10.56
CA MET A 20 10.84 11.73 10.75
C MET A 20 11.76 11.92 11.97
N ALA A 21 11.47 11.29 13.11
CA ALA A 21 12.33 11.37 14.30
C ALA A 21 13.73 10.78 14.07
N ARG A 22 13.82 9.71 13.27
CA ARG A 22 15.08 9.01 12.97
C ARG A 22 15.94 9.77 11.96
N GLU A 23 15.32 10.32 10.93
CA GLU A 23 16.03 10.89 9.77
C GLU A 23 16.13 12.42 9.79
N GLU A 24 15.15 13.13 10.38
CA GLU A 24 15.07 14.60 10.41
C GLU A 24 14.59 15.07 11.79
N LYS A 25 15.42 14.82 12.82
CA LYS A 25 15.09 15.05 14.24
C LYS A 25 14.56 16.45 14.54
N GLU A 26 15.13 17.49 13.91
CA GLU A 26 14.67 18.88 14.08
C GLU A 26 13.22 19.09 13.62
N ALA A 27 12.82 18.46 12.51
CA ALA A 27 11.45 18.51 12.02
C ALA A 27 10.49 17.78 12.96
N TYR A 28 10.92 16.66 13.54
CA TYR A 28 10.16 15.94 14.57
C TYR A 28 9.96 16.77 15.85
N GLU A 29 11.02 17.39 16.36
CA GLU A 29 10.93 18.26 17.55
C GLU A 29 10.04 19.47 17.26
N SER A 30 10.18 20.10 16.09
CA SER A 30 9.30 21.18 15.64
C SER A 30 7.83 20.74 15.54
N TYR A 31 7.56 19.54 14.99
CA TYR A 31 6.21 18.96 14.95
C TYR A 31 5.61 18.81 16.34
N LYS A 32 6.41 18.31 17.31
CA LYS A 32 5.97 18.17 18.71
C LYS A 32 5.67 19.52 19.35
N LEU A 33 6.49 20.53 19.11
CA LEU A 33 6.29 21.88 19.64
C LEU A 33 5.05 22.58 19.07
N LEU A 34 4.74 22.35 17.79
CA LEU A 34 3.54 22.89 17.14
C LEU A 34 2.24 22.23 17.66
N ASN A 35 2.35 21.15 18.44
CA ASN A 35 1.23 20.43 19.05
C ASN A 35 0.11 20.13 18.04
N ILE A 36 0.50 19.61 16.87
CA ILE A 36 -0.42 19.29 15.77
C ILE A 36 -1.45 18.25 16.25
N PRO A 37 -2.76 18.56 16.22
CA PRO A 37 -3.80 17.62 16.61
C PRO A 37 -3.81 16.38 15.70
N GLU A 38 -4.25 15.24 16.24
CA GLU A 38 -4.35 13.99 15.47
C GLU A 38 -5.26 14.15 14.25
N GLU A 39 -6.42 14.82 14.40
CA GLU A 39 -7.33 15.11 13.29
C GLU A 39 -6.66 15.87 12.14
N MET A 40 -5.78 16.82 12.47
CA MET A 40 -5.03 17.58 11.48
C MET A 40 -3.96 16.72 10.81
N ALA A 41 -3.24 15.90 11.58
CA ALA A 41 -2.28 14.94 11.03
C ALA A 41 -2.98 13.93 10.10
N GLU A 42 -4.20 13.52 10.44
CA GLU A 42 -5.01 12.67 9.59
C GLU A 42 -5.48 13.41 8.33
N ALA A 43 -5.93 14.66 8.42
CA ALA A 43 -6.26 15.47 7.24
C ALA A 43 -5.04 15.60 6.30
N TRP A 44 -3.84 15.81 6.85
CA TRP A 44 -2.59 15.88 6.11
C TRP A 44 -2.23 14.58 5.40
N LYS A 45 -2.36 13.43 6.06
CA LYS A 45 -2.16 12.14 5.40
C LYS A 45 -3.16 11.90 4.27
N GLN A 46 -4.41 12.38 4.42
CA GLN A 46 -5.41 12.28 3.34
C GLN A 46 -5.04 13.17 2.16
N GLU A 47 -4.62 14.41 2.44
CA GLU A 47 -4.12 15.34 1.42
C GLU A 47 -2.92 14.75 0.66
N LEU A 48 -1.97 14.15 1.38
CA LEU A 48 -0.84 13.46 0.76
C LEU A 48 -1.31 12.28 -0.10
N PHE A 49 -2.25 11.46 0.39
CA PHE A 49 -2.81 10.35 -0.38
C PHE A 49 -3.40 10.80 -1.72
N PHE A 50 -4.20 11.87 -1.73
CA PHE A 50 -4.74 12.43 -2.97
C PHE A 50 -3.68 13.05 -3.87
N SER A 51 -2.68 13.74 -3.31
CA SER A 51 -1.56 14.26 -4.09
C SER A 51 -0.76 13.15 -4.77
N LEU A 52 -0.52 12.03 -4.08
CA LEU A 52 0.15 10.86 -4.64
C LEU A 52 -0.70 10.18 -5.73
N TRP A 53 -2.03 10.16 -5.56
CA TRP A 53 -2.94 9.65 -6.58
C TRP A 53 -2.84 10.43 -7.88
N GLU A 54 -2.88 11.77 -7.82
CA GLU A 54 -2.72 12.61 -9.02
C GLU A 54 -1.38 12.35 -9.73
N GLN A 55 -0.28 12.31 -8.96
CA GLN A 55 1.05 12.01 -9.51
C GLN A 55 1.15 10.60 -10.10
N LEU A 56 0.45 9.62 -9.51
CA LEU A 56 0.42 8.25 -10.01
C LEU A 56 -0.32 8.16 -11.34
N LYS A 57 -1.44 8.88 -11.51
CA LYS A 57 -2.18 8.90 -12.78
C LYS A 57 -1.32 9.36 -13.95
N GLU A 58 -0.41 10.29 -13.71
CA GLU A 58 0.50 10.82 -14.73
C GLU A 58 1.71 9.91 -14.98
N SER A 59 2.34 9.41 -13.91
CA SER A 59 3.62 8.70 -13.99
C SER A 59 3.50 7.17 -14.08
N GLY A 60 2.40 6.60 -13.61
CA GLY A 60 2.22 5.17 -13.38
C GLY A 60 3.22 4.55 -12.39
N SER A 61 3.83 5.34 -11.50
CA SER A 61 4.89 4.86 -10.61
C SER A 61 4.37 3.86 -9.56
N SER A 62 4.97 2.66 -9.56
CA SER A 62 4.71 1.64 -8.53
C SER A 62 5.17 2.06 -7.12
N GLU A 63 6.12 2.98 -7.01
CA GLU A 63 6.55 3.51 -5.71
C GLU A 63 5.46 4.39 -5.09
N LEU A 64 4.84 5.26 -5.91
CA LEU A 64 3.71 6.08 -5.46
C LEU A 64 2.55 5.19 -5.00
N PHE A 65 2.27 4.11 -5.73
CA PHE A 65 1.23 3.15 -5.33
C PHE A 65 1.52 2.56 -3.95
N ASN A 66 2.75 2.13 -3.71
CA ASN A 66 3.16 1.56 -2.43
C ASN A 66 3.02 2.57 -1.28
N ARG A 67 3.38 3.84 -1.51
CA ARG A 67 3.20 4.91 -0.52
C ARG A 67 1.72 5.14 -0.20
N MET A 68 0.86 5.14 -1.21
CA MET A 68 -0.60 5.22 -1.03
C MET A 68 -1.16 4.04 -0.20
N CYS A 69 -0.70 2.81 -0.46
CA CYS A 69 -1.09 1.65 0.35
C CYS A 69 -0.68 1.80 1.81
N ASN A 70 0.55 2.25 2.09
CA ASN A 70 1.03 2.44 3.46
C ASN A 70 0.20 3.51 4.20
N LEU A 71 -0.14 4.61 3.54
CA LEU A 71 -1.00 5.66 4.11
C LEU A 71 -2.41 5.19 4.42
N SER A 72 -2.89 4.15 3.72
CA SER A 72 -4.24 3.60 3.89
C SER A 72 -4.30 2.41 4.85
N GLU A 73 -3.17 1.85 5.27
CA GLU A 73 -3.11 0.59 6.03
C GLU A 73 -3.89 0.65 7.35
N ASN A 74 -3.89 1.80 8.02
CA ASN A 74 -4.61 2.01 9.28
C ASN A 74 -5.95 2.74 9.10
N ARG A 75 -6.37 2.98 7.85
CA ARG A 75 -7.60 3.68 7.51
C ARG A 75 -8.56 2.72 6.85
N HIS A 76 -9.59 2.34 7.60
CA HIS A 76 -10.75 1.60 7.08
C HIS A 76 -11.65 2.53 6.25
N SER A 77 -11.07 3.18 5.22
CA SER A 77 -11.78 4.08 4.31
C SER A 77 -12.10 3.33 3.02
N ARG A 78 -13.40 3.15 2.78
CA ARG A 78 -13.92 2.61 1.51
C ARG A 78 -13.51 3.44 0.31
N GLU A 79 -13.47 4.76 0.47
CA GLU A 79 -13.04 5.70 -0.58
C GLU A 79 -11.59 5.44 -0.98
N ASN A 80 -10.67 5.37 0.00
CA ASN A 80 -9.27 5.11 -0.28
C ASN A 80 -9.08 3.74 -0.94
N LEU A 81 -9.84 2.73 -0.51
CA LEU A 81 -9.80 1.41 -1.11
C LEU A 81 -10.22 1.43 -2.59
N LEU A 82 -11.28 2.17 -2.94
CA LEU A 82 -11.72 2.33 -4.34
C LEU A 82 -10.65 3.04 -5.18
N ILE A 83 -10.02 4.08 -4.65
CA ILE A 83 -8.92 4.79 -5.34
C ILE A 83 -7.72 3.86 -5.51
N LEU A 84 -7.34 3.08 -4.50
CA LEU A 84 -6.27 2.10 -4.62
C LEU A 84 -6.58 1.04 -5.68
N LYS A 85 -7.84 0.58 -5.76
CA LYS A 85 -8.27 -0.34 -6.82
C LYS A 85 -8.11 0.28 -8.20
N GLU A 86 -8.52 1.53 -8.38
CA GLU A 86 -8.31 2.24 -9.65
C GLU A 86 -6.82 2.41 -9.96
N ALA A 87 -6.00 2.74 -8.95
CA ALA A 87 -4.57 2.93 -9.09
C ALA A 87 -3.85 1.67 -9.59
N LEU A 88 -4.31 0.47 -9.24
CA LEU A 88 -3.76 -0.78 -9.79
C LEU A 88 -3.78 -0.82 -11.32
N TYR A 89 -4.77 -0.20 -11.96
CA TYR A 89 -4.90 -0.14 -13.43
C TYR A 89 -4.10 1.01 -14.06
N LYS A 90 -3.54 1.90 -13.25
CA LYS A 90 -2.68 3.02 -13.70
C LYS A 90 -1.19 2.74 -13.51
N VAL A 91 -0.82 1.75 -12.70
CA VAL A 91 0.58 1.37 -12.49
C VAL A 91 1.20 0.81 -13.79
N ASN A 92 2.43 1.24 -14.05
CA ASN A 92 3.26 0.73 -15.15
C ASN A 92 3.98 -0.56 -14.73
N TYR A 93 3.44 -1.71 -15.15
CA TYR A 93 4.01 -3.04 -14.91
C TYR A 93 5.17 -3.37 -15.88
N THR A 94 6.25 -2.59 -15.79
CA THR A 94 7.36 -2.66 -16.75
C THR A 94 8.22 -3.92 -16.64
N ASN A 95 8.20 -4.60 -15.49
CA ASN A 95 8.99 -5.81 -15.28
C ASN A 95 8.43 -6.68 -14.12
N PRO A 96 8.83 -7.96 -14.03
CA PRO A 96 8.36 -8.88 -12.99
C PRO A 96 8.69 -8.45 -11.54
N LYS A 97 9.70 -7.60 -11.33
CA LYS A 97 10.02 -7.07 -10.00
C LYS A 97 8.94 -6.09 -9.54
N VAL A 98 8.40 -5.26 -10.44
CA VAL A 98 7.23 -4.39 -10.17
C VAL A 98 6.02 -5.24 -9.81
N ASN A 99 5.75 -6.31 -10.56
CA ASN A 99 4.66 -7.23 -10.25
C ASN A 99 4.76 -7.75 -8.81
N ALA A 100 5.95 -8.22 -8.42
CA ALA A 100 6.17 -8.71 -7.06
C ALA A 100 5.90 -7.63 -5.99
N TYR A 101 6.35 -6.39 -6.20
CA TYR A 101 6.11 -5.29 -5.25
C TYR A 101 4.63 -4.96 -5.09
N ILE A 102 3.89 -4.91 -6.19
CA ILE A 102 2.45 -4.64 -6.18
C ILE A 102 1.69 -5.79 -5.50
N CYS A 103 2.01 -7.05 -5.83
CA CYS A 103 1.41 -8.20 -5.18
C CYS A 103 1.60 -8.17 -3.66
N GLU A 104 2.78 -7.79 -3.17
CA GLU A 104 3.04 -7.67 -1.74
C GLU A 104 2.27 -6.53 -1.07
N ALA A 105 2.03 -5.42 -1.76
CA ALA A 105 1.19 -4.35 -1.23
C ALA A 105 -0.27 -4.80 -1.12
N ILE A 106 -0.76 -5.56 -2.10
CA ILE A 106 -2.12 -6.11 -2.08
C ILE A 106 -2.27 -7.17 -0.98
N LEU A 107 -1.34 -8.13 -0.89
CA LEU A 107 -1.36 -9.22 0.09
C LEU A 107 -0.92 -8.80 1.51
N GLY A 108 -0.33 -7.61 1.64
CA GLY A 108 0.36 -7.17 2.85
C GLY A 108 1.76 -7.74 2.99
N ARG A 109 2.65 -6.97 3.62
CA ARG A 109 4.06 -7.36 3.87
C ARG A 109 4.31 -7.95 5.25
N LYS A 110 3.37 -7.76 6.18
CA LYS A 110 3.45 -8.27 7.54
C LYS A 110 3.00 -9.73 7.61
N ASP A 111 3.13 -10.30 8.82
CA ASP A 111 2.63 -11.62 9.13
C ASP A 111 1.13 -11.73 8.90
N LEU A 112 0.68 -12.93 8.52
CA LEU A 112 -0.73 -13.18 8.18
C LEU A 112 -1.69 -12.94 9.36
N SER A 113 -1.20 -12.93 10.60
CA SER A 113 -1.99 -12.60 11.80
C SER A 113 -2.29 -11.11 11.90
N GLU A 114 -1.46 -10.25 11.32
CA GLU A 114 -1.66 -8.79 11.35
C GLU A 114 -2.73 -8.33 10.37
N ARG A 115 -3.18 -9.19 9.44
CA ARG A 115 -4.22 -8.88 8.45
C ARG A 115 -3.93 -7.56 7.72
N SER A 116 -2.69 -7.34 7.31
CA SER A 116 -2.26 -6.13 6.60
C SER A 116 -2.53 -6.20 5.10
N GLY A 117 -2.59 -5.04 4.44
CA GLY A 117 -2.63 -4.95 2.99
C GLY A 117 -4.04 -4.80 2.44
N MET A 118 -4.11 -4.46 1.15
CA MET A 118 -5.36 -4.06 0.50
C MET A 118 -6.44 -5.17 0.54
N ILE A 119 -6.03 -6.44 0.50
CA ILE A 119 -6.96 -7.57 0.54
C ILE A 119 -7.72 -7.68 1.86
N PHE A 120 -7.03 -7.45 2.98
CA PHE A 120 -7.65 -7.50 4.30
C PHE A 120 -8.41 -6.21 4.59
N LEU A 121 -7.94 -5.06 4.11
CA LEU A 121 -8.72 -3.82 4.12
C LEU A 121 -10.08 -4.01 3.41
N ALA A 122 -10.08 -4.62 2.22
CA ALA A 122 -11.32 -4.94 1.51
C ALA A 122 -12.20 -5.92 2.29
N TYR A 123 -11.61 -7.00 2.80
CA TYR A 123 -12.35 -8.01 3.55
C TYR A 123 -12.98 -7.44 4.84
N ASP A 124 -12.22 -6.66 5.61
CA ASP A 124 -12.65 -6.08 6.90
C ASP A 124 -13.73 -4.99 6.71
N LEU A 125 -13.76 -4.34 5.54
CA LEU A 125 -14.84 -3.45 5.11
C LEU A 125 -16.08 -4.17 4.56
N GLY A 126 -16.05 -5.50 4.44
CA GLY A 126 -17.13 -6.29 3.82
C GLY A 126 -17.15 -6.24 2.29
N GLU A 127 -16.11 -5.69 1.65
CA GLU A 127 -15.94 -5.63 0.19
C GLU A 127 -15.41 -6.95 -0.36
N TYR A 128 -16.18 -8.03 -0.14
CA TYR A 128 -15.79 -9.41 -0.42
C TYR A 128 -15.47 -9.68 -1.89
N GLU A 129 -16.28 -9.17 -2.82
CA GLU A 129 -16.02 -9.30 -4.25
C GLU A 129 -14.73 -8.57 -4.66
N MET A 130 -14.45 -7.41 -4.04
CA MET A 130 -13.19 -6.71 -4.28
C MET A 130 -11.99 -7.52 -3.77
N ALA A 131 -12.08 -8.10 -2.57
CA ALA A 131 -11.02 -8.97 -2.05
C ALA A 131 -10.74 -10.16 -2.98
N LYS A 132 -11.79 -10.73 -3.58
CA LYS A 132 -11.70 -11.80 -4.58
C LYS A 132 -11.05 -11.33 -5.89
N GLU A 133 -11.46 -10.18 -6.41
CA GLU A 133 -10.85 -9.56 -7.60
C GLU A 133 -9.35 -9.28 -7.38
N LEU A 134 -8.98 -8.82 -6.20
CA LEU A 134 -7.58 -8.59 -5.83
C LEU A 134 -6.76 -9.89 -5.85
N LEU A 135 -7.31 -11.00 -5.33
CA LEU A 135 -6.66 -12.32 -5.43
C LEU A 135 -6.45 -12.73 -6.90
N GLN A 136 -7.46 -12.56 -7.74
CA GLN A 136 -7.35 -12.87 -9.17
C GLN A 136 -6.32 -11.97 -9.88
N PHE A 137 -6.26 -10.70 -9.49
CA PHE A 137 -5.29 -9.74 -10.01
C PHE A 137 -3.85 -10.15 -9.65
N ILE A 138 -3.62 -10.52 -8.39
CA ILE A 138 -2.32 -11.03 -7.92
C ILE A 138 -1.90 -12.25 -8.71
N TRP A 139 -2.81 -13.19 -8.98
CA TRP A 139 -2.49 -14.40 -9.74
C TRP A 139 -1.92 -14.07 -11.11
N LYS A 140 -2.58 -13.18 -11.86
CA LYS A 140 -2.12 -12.74 -13.20
C LYS A 140 -0.71 -12.14 -13.15
N LEU A 141 -0.42 -11.35 -12.11
CA LEU A 141 0.89 -10.71 -11.95
C LEU A 141 1.97 -11.67 -11.47
N ALA A 142 1.62 -12.65 -10.64
CA ALA A 142 2.57 -13.54 -9.99
C ALA A 142 2.99 -14.74 -10.85
N THR A 143 2.17 -15.15 -11.82
CA THR A 143 2.48 -16.28 -12.71
C THR A 143 3.35 -15.91 -13.92
N VAL A 144 3.89 -14.69 -13.97
CA VAL A 144 4.78 -14.27 -15.07
C VAL A 144 6.11 -15.01 -15.01
N GLN A 145 6.66 -15.35 -16.18
CA GLN A 145 7.97 -15.97 -16.27
C GLN A 145 9.08 -14.93 -16.11
N THR A 146 10.16 -15.32 -15.42
CA THR A 146 11.37 -14.50 -15.28
C THR A 146 12.60 -15.40 -15.17
N SER A 147 13.71 -14.96 -15.75
CA SER A 147 15.03 -15.60 -15.63
C SER A 147 15.75 -15.19 -14.34
N ASP A 148 15.31 -14.11 -13.68
CA ASP A 148 15.86 -13.67 -12.40
C ASP A 148 15.40 -14.63 -11.29
N LYS A 149 16.34 -15.39 -10.74
CA LYS A 149 16.08 -16.39 -9.68
C LYS A 149 15.53 -15.75 -8.40
N ASN A 150 15.95 -14.54 -8.05
CA ASN A 150 15.50 -13.84 -6.85
C ASN A 150 14.05 -13.38 -7.02
N VAL A 151 13.72 -12.82 -8.19
CA VAL A 151 12.35 -12.41 -8.49
C VAL A 151 11.45 -13.63 -8.58
N LYS A 152 11.88 -14.71 -9.24
CA LYS A 152 11.11 -15.97 -9.31
C LYS A 152 10.79 -16.52 -7.92
N SER A 153 11.78 -16.64 -7.05
CA SER A 153 11.59 -17.09 -5.66
C SER A 153 10.61 -16.21 -4.87
N ARG A 154 10.58 -14.90 -5.17
CA ARG A 154 9.65 -13.95 -4.55
C ARG A 154 8.22 -14.16 -5.05
N LEU A 155 8.03 -14.34 -6.36
CA LEU A 155 6.74 -14.64 -6.97
C LEU A 155 6.17 -15.98 -6.48
N ASP A 156 7.01 -17.01 -6.34
CA ASP A 156 6.60 -18.31 -5.77
C ASP A 156 6.10 -18.17 -4.32
N ARG A 157 6.74 -17.31 -3.51
CA ARG A 157 6.28 -17.00 -2.15
C ARG A 157 4.96 -16.24 -2.14
N ILE A 158 4.78 -15.29 -3.06
CA ILE A 158 3.53 -14.54 -3.24
C ILE A 158 2.39 -15.49 -3.58
N ILE A 159 2.60 -16.44 -4.50
CA ILE A 159 1.62 -17.46 -4.86
C ILE A 159 1.23 -18.30 -3.63
N LYS A 160 2.20 -18.78 -2.85
CA LYS A 160 1.91 -19.53 -1.61
C LYS A 160 1.08 -18.69 -0.62
N LYS A 161 1.44 -17.41 -0.44
CA LYS A 161 0.72 -16.50 0.45
C LYS A 161 -0.71 -16.22 -0.05
N SER A 162 -0.93 -16.08 -1.36
CA SER A 162 -2.26 -15.87 -1.92
C SER A 162 -3.17 -17.08 -1.69
N TYR A 163 -2.68 -18.31 -1.83
CA TYR A 163 -3.44 -19.52 -1.49
C TYR A 163 -3.84 -19.56 -0.01
N LEU A 164 -2.88 -19.29 0.89
CA LEU A 164 -3.16 -19.24 2.33
C LEU A 164 -4.22 -18.19 2.67
N ILE A 165 -4.13 -16.99 2.08
CA ILE A 165 -5.14 -15.95 2.30
C ILE A 165 -6.50 -16.40 1.76
N SER A 166 -6.56 -16.89 0.52
CA SER A 166 -7.80 -17.40 -0.11
C SER A 166 -8.51 -18.44 0.74
N SER A 167 -7.77 -19.35 1.39
CA SER A 167 -8.34 -20.32 2.32
C SER A 167 -8.89 -19.70 3.60
N LYS A 168 -8.27 -18.63 4.13
CA LYS A 168 -8.75 -17.92 5.33
C LYS A 168 -10.00 -17.09 5.06
N ILE A 169 -10.10 -16.53 3.86
CA ILE A 169 -11.23 -15.69 3.44
C ILE A 169 -12.29 -16.49 2.65
N ASN A 170 -12.20 -17.83 2.64
CA ASN A 170 -13.14 -18.78 2.06
C ASN A 170 -13.53 -18.53 0.58
N TYR A 171 -12.58 -18.11 -0.25
CA TYR A 171 -12.83 -17.96 -1.69
C TYR A 171 -12.22 -19.11 -2.50
N PRO A 172 -13.01 -19.81 -3.35
CA PRO A 172 -12.48 -20.70 -4.38
C PRO A 172 -11.99 -19.84 -5.55
N THR A 173 -10.80 -19.27 -5.42
CA THR A 173 -10.32 -18.23 -6.35
C THR A 173 -9.28 -18.73 -7.35
N PHE A 174 -8.67 -19.88 -7.09
CA PHE A 174 -7.54 -20.39 -7.86
C PHE A 174 -7.83 -21.81 -8.37
N PRO A 175 -7.32 -22.19 -9.55
CA PRO A 175 -7.39 -23.57 -10.03
C PRO A 175 -6.65 -24.51 -9.05
N ALA A 176 -7.20 -25.71 -8.85
CA ALA A 176 -6.58 -26.77 -8.07
C ALA A 176 -5.33 -27.35 -8.77
#